data_AF-A0A928J8M9-F1
#
_entry.id   AF-A0A928J8M9-F1
#
_cell.length_a   1.000
_cell.length_b   1.000
_cell.length_c   1.000
_cell.angle_alpha   90.00
_cell.angle_beta   90.00
_cell.angle_gamma   90.00
#
_symmetry.space_group_name_H-M   'P 1'
#
loop_
_entity.id
_entity.type
_entity.pdbx_description
1 polymer ?
#
loop_
_entity_poly.entity_id
_entity_poly.type
_entity_poly.pdbx_seq_one_letter_code
_entity_poly.pdbx_strand_id
1 'polypeptide(L)'
;MKKAILAVVSALLLLTISLCSCSSKQDSFVDKGDGRYVDNKTAITYHAAIGCYEPIAPTEEVYGTMGDSVLYRMSGIDPQRWICDNTGSVLYAEGESLPELGKMNIARAEITESDTVVYSIEDSAEITRIIQAYESGDSIRRPMVTESALSINWRIRFADETIGVYYVLAYIELKEDHIGVRDDGTEVNYGKSFIFNRFDGTCVPVGDALDGYVSRYLGQGGAAE
;
A
#
# COMPACT_ATOMS: atom_id res chain seq x y z
N MET A 1 43.05 -47.58 32.84
CA MET A 1 42.02 -47.71 31.78
C MET A 1 40.65 -47.18 32.16
N LYS A 2 40.00 -47.61 33.27
CA LYS A 2 38.63 -47.17 33.63
C LYS A 2 38.45 -45.64 33.75
N LYS A 3 39.44 -44.92 34.29
CA LYS A 3 39.41 -43.45 34.41
C LYS A 3 39.53 -42.71 33.07
N ALA A 4 40.23 -43.30 32.10
CA ALA A 4 40.40 -42.73 30.76
C ALA A 4 39.11 -42.90 29.92
N ILE A 5 38.44 -44.04 30.06
CA ILE A 5 37.15 -44.30 29.38
C ILE A 5 36.08 -43.33 29.90
N LEU A 6 36.03 -43.09 31.21
CA LEU A 6 35.06 -42.15 31.80
C LEU A 6 35.27 -40.70 31.33
N ALA A 7 36.52 -40.27 31.19
CA ALA A 7 36.86 -38.93 30.69
C ALA A 7 36.46 -38.74 29.21
N VAL A 8 36.65 -39.77 28.38
CA VAL A 8 36.26 -39.73 26.96
C VAL A 8 34.73 -39.70 26.79
N VAL A 9 33.99 -40.46 27.60
CA VAL A 9 32.52 -40.47 27.56
C VAL A 9 31.94 -39.13 28.03
N SER A 10 32.48 -38.52 29.08
CA SER A 10 32.07 -37.17 29.50
C SER A 10 32.40 -36.09 28.47
N ALA A 11 33.54 -36.19 27.79
CA ALA A 11 33.90 -35.24 26.73
C ALA A 11 33.00 -35.38 25.49
N LEU A 12 32.58 -36.59 25.12
CA LEU A 12 31.61 -36.82 24.04
C LEU A 12 30.21 -36.30 24.39
N LEU A 13 29.78 -36.43 25.65
CA LEU A 13 28.49 -35.89 26.09
C LEU A 13 28.48 -34.34 26.07
N LEU A 14 29.58 -33.70 26.46
CA LEU A 14 29.70 -32.24 26.39
C LEU A 14 29.77 -31.72 24.95
N LEU A 15 30.39 -32.48 24.02
CA LEU A 15 30.41 -32.11 22.60
C LEU A 15 29.03 -32.20 21.92
N THR A 16 28.22 -33.18 22.31
CA THR A 16 26.87 -33.36 21.74
C THR A 16 25.87 -32.31 22.22
N ILE A 17 26.05 -31.76 23.43
CA ILE A 17 25.22 -30.65 23.94
C ILE A 17 25.61 -29.32 23.26
N SER A 18 26.89 -29.13 22.88
CA SER A 18 27.36 -27.92 22.19
C SER A 18 26.96 -27.80 20.71
N LEU A 19 26.53 -28.89 20.06
CA LEU A 19 26.13 -28.89 18.64
C LEU A 19 24.63 -28.63 18.42
N CYS A 20 23.82 -28.56 19.47
CA CYS A 20 22.36 -28.35 19.37
C CYS A 20 21.92 -26.88 19.44
N SER A 21 22.85 -25.91 19.51
CA SER A 21 22.51 -24.49 19.73
C SER A 21 22.72 -23.58 18.51
N CYS A 22 22.70 -24.15 17.30
CA CYS A 22 22.50 -23.36 16.08
C CYS A 22 21.01 -23.32 15.75
N SER A 23 20.23 -22.65 16.60
CA SER A 23 18.88 -22.21 16.20
C SER A 23 19.04 -21.07 15.21
N SER A 24 19.28 -21.37 13.94
CA SER A 24 19.10 -20.39 12.87
C SER A 24 17.69 -19.82 13.05
N LYS A 25 17.55 -18.49 13.09
CA LYS A 25 16.24 -17.82 13.01
C LYS A 25 15.57 -18.35 11.75
N GLN A 26 14.65 -19.30 11.92
CA GLN A 26 13.91 -19.85 10.81
C GLN A 26 12.80 -18.86 10.51
N ASP A 27 12.73 -18.43 9.26
CA ASP A 27 11.64 -17.55 8.84
C ASP A 27 10.30 -18.20 9.11
N SER A 28 9.36 -17.38 9.59
CA SER A 28 7.99 -17.84 9.75
C SER A 28 7.35 -18.10 8.39
N PHE A 29 7.87 -17.48 7.32
CA PHE A 29 7.37 -17.60 5.96
C PHE A 29 8.39 -18.19 5.00
N VAL A 30 7.91 -18.93 4.01
CA VAL A 30 8.70 -19.43 2.88
C VAL A 30 8.22 -18.77 1.61
N ASP A 31 9.09 -17.97 0.98
CA ASP A 31 8.89 -17.49 -0.39
C ASP A 31 9.03 -18.66 -1.36
N LYS A 32 8.02 -18.88 -2.20
CA LYS A 32 8.00 -19.94 -3.21
C LYS A 32 8.63 -19.50 -4.54
N GLY A 33 8.96 -18.22 -4.70
CA GLY A 33 9.57 -17.64 -5.90
C GLY A 33 8.59 -17.34 -7.03
N ASP A 34 7.29 -17.57 -6.82
CA ASP A 34 6.21 -17.30 -7.78
C ASP A 34 5.21 -16.25 -7.27
N GLY A 35 5.65 -15.41 -6.32
CA GLY A 35 4.81 -14.39 -5.67
C GLY A 35 3.93 -14.93 -4.54
N ARG A 36 4.11 -16.19 -4.15
CA ARG A 36 3.43 -16.81 -3.01
C ARG A 36 4.35 -16.93 -1.80
N TYR A 37 3.80 -16.60 -0.64
CA TYR A 37 4.47 -16.68 0.65
C TYR A 37 3.70 -17.62 1.57
N VAL A 38 4.32 -18.69 2.05
CA VAL A 38 3.62 -19.70 2.88
C VAL A 38 4.04 -19.56 4.33
N ASP A 39 3.08 -19.36 5.23
CA ASP A 39 3.31 -19.40 6.68
C ASP A 39 3.58 -20.84 7.13
N ASN A 40 4.76 -21.09 7.69
CA ASN A 40 5.17 -22.39 8.21
C ASN A 40 4.37 -22.85 9.42
N LYS A 41 3.71 -21.94 10.15
CA LYS A 41 2.93 -22.24 11.35
C LYS A 41 1.51 -22.69 11.02
N THR A 42 0.87 -22.01 10.07
CA THR A 42 -0.55 -22.22 9.73
C THR A 42 -0.77 -22.91 8.38
N ALA A 43 0.27 -23.03 7.56
CA ALA A 43 0.21 -23.49 6.17
C ALA A 43 -0.64 -22.61 5.24
N ILE A 44 -0.99 -21.38 5.65
CA ILE A 44 -1.70 -20.42 4.81
C ILE A 44 -0.74 -19.83 3.78
N THR A 45 -1.17 -19.80 2.52
CA THR A 45 -0.49 -19.10 1.43
C THR A 45 -0.97 -17.66 1.39
N TYR A 46 -0.05 -16.70 1.22
CA TYR A 46 -0.33 -15.29 1.04
C TYR A 46 0.23 -14.79 -0.29
N HIS A 47 -0.40 -13.73 -0.81
CA HIS A 47 0.00 -12.99 -1.99
C HIS A 47 0.23 -11.52 -1.64
N ALA A 48 1.22 -10.89 -2.25
CA ALA A 48 1.39 -9.45 -2.14
C ALA A 48 0.26 -8.73 -2.90
N ALA A 49 -0.34 -7.72 -2.27
CA ALA A 49 -1.25 -6.80 -2.92
C ALA A 49 -0.50 -5.95 -3.96
N ILE A 50 -1.23 -5.49 -4.97
CA ILE A 50 -0.73 -4.40 -5.83
C ILE A 50 -0.52 -3.18 -4.94
N GLY A 51 0.52 -2.38 -5.19
CA GLY A 51 0.91 -1.31 -4.27
C GLY A 51 -0.09 -0.17 -4.11
N CYS A 52 -1.24 -0.18 -4.80
CA CYS A 52 -2.34 0.75 -4.53
C CYS A 52 -3.07 0.42 -3.23
N TYR A 53 -2.83 -0.74 -2.61
CA TYR A 53 -3.36 -1.06 -1.28
C TYR A 53 -2.32 -0.81 -0.20
N GLU A 54 -2.73 -0.11 0.86
CA GLU A 54 -1.91 0.15 2.05
C GLU A 54 -2.69 -0.21 3.32
N PRO A 55 -2.05 -0.67 4.39
CA PRO A 55 -2.74 -0.90 5.66
C PRO A 55 -3.20 0.43 6.26
N ILE A 56 -4.38 0.45 6.88
CA ILE A 56 -4.86 1.63 7.62
C ILE A 56 -3.97 1.88 8.85
N ALA A 57 -3.66 0.82 9.58
CA ALA A 57 -2.68 0.84 10.64
C ALA A 57 -2.08 -0.56 10.82
N PRO A 58 -0.75 -0.74 10.67
CA PRO A 58 -0.10 -1.90 11.25
C PRO A 58 -0.26 -1.82 12.77
N THR A 59 -0.49 -2.97 13.40
CA THR A 59 -0.28 -3.09 14.84
C THR A 59 1.22 -3.20 15.12
N GLU A 60 1.66 -2.83 16.33
CA GLU A 60 3.02 -3.15 16.78
C GLU A 60 3.21 -4.67 17.03
N GLU A 61 2.15 -5.48 16.88
CA GLU A 61 2.18 -6.92 17.07
C GLU A 61 2.78 -7.63 15.84
N VAL A 62 3.99 -8.15 16.03
CA VAL A 62 4.69 -8.97 15.03
C VAL A 62 3.95 -10.29 14.82
N TYR A 63 3.60 -10.58 13.56
CA TYR A 63 3.04 -11.86 13.13
C TYR A 63 4.14 -12.88 12.79
N GLY A 64 5.17 -12.43 12.07
CA GLY A 64 6.25 -13.30 11.60
C GLY A 64 7.38 -12.55 10.90
N THR A 65 8.29 -13.32 10.31
CA THR A 65 9.40 -12.80 9.49
C THR A 65 9.43 -13.50 8.14
N MET A 66 9.90 -12.76 7.13
CA MET A 66 10.06 -13.20 5.74
C MET A 66 11.33 -12.57 5.17
N GLY A 67 12.42 -13.33 5.14
CA GLY A 67 13.75 -12.77 4.88
C GLY A 67 14.08 -11.66 5.87
N ASP A 68 14.45 -10.49 5.36
CA ASP A 68 14.75 -9.31 6.19
C ASP A 68 13.51 -8.51 6.60
N SER A 69 12.32 -8.88 6.12
CA SER A 69 11.07 -8.17 6.39
C SER A 69 10.38 -8.69 7.65
N VAL A 70 9.83 -7.77 8.43
CA VAL A 70 8.97 -8.08 9.58
C VAL A 70 7.52 -7.93 9.14
N LEU A 71 6.72 -8.97 9.40
CA LEU A 71 5.31 -8.98 9.10
C LEU A 71 4.52 -8.67 10.38
N TYR A 72 3.54 -7.79 10.27
CA TYR A 72 2.69 -7.32 11.35
C TYR A 72 1.24 -7.69 11.08
N ARG A 73 0.47 -7.79 12.17
CA ARG A 73 -0.98 -7.84 12.07
C ARG A 73 -1.54 -6.46 11.73
N MET A 74 -2.64 -6.43 11.01
CA MET A 74 -3.40 -5.21 10.76
C MET A 74 -4.46 -5.02 11.84
N SER A 75 -4.65 -3.78 12.29
CA SER A 75 -5.57 -3.50 13.41
C SER A 75 -7.00 -3.92 13.07
N GLY A 76 -7.61 -4.76 13.91
CA GLY A 76 -8.99 -5.21 13.75
C GLY A 76 -9.23 -6.26 12.66
N ILE A 77 -8.17 -6.71 11.96
CA ILE A 77 -8.26 -7.69 10.87
C ILE A 77 -7.68 -9.04 11.31
N ASP A 78 -8.35 -10.12 10.91
CA ASP A 78 -7.86 -11.47 11.17
C ASP A 78 -6.55 -11.69 10.38
N PRO A 79 -5.42 -11.97 11.05
CA PRO A 79 -4.15 -12.16 10.37
C PRO A 79 -4.09 -13.44 9.53
N GLN A 80 -5.05 -14.38 9.67
CA GLN A 80 -5.20 -15.49 8.72
C GLN A 80 -5.79 -15.06 7.39
N ARG A 81 -6.40 -13.86 7.35
CA ARG A 81 -6.85 -13.22 6.14
C ARG A 81 -5.72 -12.32 5.68
N TRP A 82 -5.47 -11.20 6.34
CA TRP A 82 -4.61 -10.15 5.82
C TRP A 82 -3.56 -9.70 6.85
N ILE A 83 -2.35 -9.44 6.38
CA ILE A 83 -1.20 -8.95 7.16
C ILE A 83 -0.48 -7.87 6.35
N CYS A 84 0.49 -7.20 6.95
CA CYS A 84 1.33 -6.24 6.23
C CYS A 84 2.79 -6.34 6.62
N ASP A 85 3.69 -5.84 5.79
CA ASP A 85 5.12 -5.76 6.11
C ASP A 85 5.52 -4.39 6.71
N ASN A 86 6.79 -4.27 7.12
CA ASN A 86 7.37 -3.04 7.66
C ASN A 86 7.54 -1.90 6.63
N THR A 87 7.22 -2.13 5.36
CA THR A 87 7.23 -1.12 4.29
C THR A 87 5.83 -0.61 3.96
N GLY A 88 4.78 -1.20 4.55
CA GLY A 88 3.40 -0.85 4.29
C GLY A 88 2.77 -1.64 3.13
N SER A 89 3.40 -2.72 2.67
CA SER A 89 2.78 -3.60 1.67
C SER A 89 1.77 -4.53 2.35
N VAL A 90 0.57 -4.66 1.77
CA VAL A 90 -0.46 -5.59 2.23
C VAL A 90 -0.21 -6.97 1.63
N LEU A 91 -0.36 -8.01 2.44
CA LEU A 91 -0.42 -9.41 2.00
C LEU A 91 -1.78 -10.00 2.37
N TYR A 92 -2.38 -10.74 1.45
CA TYR A 92 -3.70 -11.37 1.65
C TYR A 92 -3.61 -12.87 1.39
N ALA A 93 -4.38 -13.65 2.15
CA ALA A 93 -4.41 -15.10 2.06
C ALA A 93 -5.03 -15.57 0.73
N GLU A 94 -4.58 -16.73 0.26
CA GLU A 94 -5.13 -17.42 -0.90
C GLU A 94 -6.63 -17.71 -0.67
N GLY A 95 -7.47 -17.29 -1.62
CA GLY A 95 -8.93 -17.36 -1.51
C GLY A 95 -9.59 -16.08 -1.01
N GLU A 96 -8.83 -15.14 -0.44
CA GLU A 96 -9.30 -13.77 -0.22
C GLU A 96 -9.20 -12.95 -1.52
N SER A 97 -10.06 -11.94 -1.65
CA SER A 97 -10.05 -11.03 -2.78
C SER A 97 -9.81 -9.60 -2.32
N LEU A 98 -8.92 -8.89 -2.99
CA LEU A 98 -8.79 -7.43 -2.86
C LEU A 98 -9.87 -6.76 -3.71
N PRO A 99 -10.83 -6.03 -3.11
CA PRO A 99 -11.88 -5.35 -3.85
C PRO A 99 -11.31 -4.17 -4.65
N GLU A 100 -11.73 -4.05 -5.92
CA GLU A 100 -11.55 -2.81 -6.70
C GLU A 100 -12.18 -1.62 -5.99
N LEU A 101 -11.68 -0.40 -6.25
CA LEU A 101 -12.07 0.82 -5.55
C LEU A 101 -13.60 1.01 -5.47
N GLY A 102 -14.33 0.90 -6.58
CA GLY A 102 -15.79 1.06 -6.63
C GLY A 102 -16.59 -0.05 -5.94
N LYS A 103 -15.93 -1.13 -5.51
CA LYS A 103 -16.54 -2.24 -4.74
C LYS A 103 -16.18 -2.19 -3.25
N MET A 104 -15.33 -1.26 -2.84
CA MET A 104 -14.94 -1.08 -1.45
C MET A 104 -16.03 -0.35 -0.65
N ASN A 105 -16.11 -0.64 0.65
CA ASN A 105 -16.99 0.05 1.58
C ASN A 105 -16.29 1.30 2.15
N ILE A 106 -16.17 2.34 1.32
CA ILE A 106 -15.43 3.56 1.69
C ILE A 106 -16.28 4.49 2.56
N ALA A 107 -15.88 4.63 3.83
CA ALA A 107 -16.50 5.57 4.76
C ALA A 107 -15.75 6.91 4.88
N ARG A 108 -14.45 6.91 4.54
CA ARG A 108 -13.58 8.08 4.66
C ARG A 108 -12.58 8.10 3.51
N ALA A 109 -12.30 9.29 2.97
CA ALA A 109 -11.15 9.53 2.11
C ALA A 109 -10.24 10.60 2.72
N GLU A 110 -8.93 10.37 2.67
CA GLU A 110 -7.92 11.30 3.16
C GLU A 110 -7.11 11.84 2.00
N ILE A 111 -6.99 13.16 1.92
CA ILE A 111 -6.03 13.82 1.03
C ILE A 111 -4.77 14.06 1.84
N THR A 112 -3.63 13.60 1.33
CA THR A 112 -2.34 13.74 2.00
C THR A 112 -1.30 14.44 1.12
N GLU A 113 -0.50 15.29 1.75
CA GLU A 113 0.73 15.81 1.19
C GLU A 113 1.88 15.05 1.85
N SER A 114 2.59 14.22 1.07
CA SER A 114 3.46 13.17 1.61
C SER A 114 2.66 12.24 2.56
N ASP A 115 3.01 12.21 3.85
CA ASP A 115 2.33 11.40 4.88
C ASP A 115 1.44 12.24 5.81
N THR A 116 1.32 13.55 5.57
CA THR A 116 0.50 14.45 6.38
C THR A 116 -0.90 14.54 5.78
N VAL A 117 -1.93 14.21 6.58
CA VAL A 117 -3.33 14.42 6.19
C VAL A 117 -3.62 15.92 6.14
N VAL A 118 -3.89 16.44 4.95
CA VAL A 118 -4.25 17.85 4.74
C VAL A 118 -5.77 18.05 4.80
N TYR A 119 -6.54 17.03 4.44
CA TYR A 119 -7.99 17.07 4.49
C TYR A 119 -8.59 15.67 4.63
N SER A 120 -9.69 15.58 5.37
CA SER A 120 -10.49 14.34 5.52
C SER A 120 -11.89 14.57 4.97
N ILE A 121 -12.36 13.65 4.14
CA ILE A 121 -13.68 13.65 3.51
C ILE A 121 -14.46 12.48 4.11
N GLU A 122 -15.58 12.79 4.75
CA GLU A 122 -16.52 11.80 5.32
C GLU A 122 -17.90 11.88 4.63
N ASP A 123 -18.10 12.85 3.73
CA ASP A 123 -19.30 12.96 2.92
C ASP A 123 -19.31 11.86 1.86
N SER A 124 -20.24 10.93 1.96
CA SER A 124 -20.33 9.76 1.09
C SER A 124 -20.67 10.10 -0.36
N ALA A 125 -21.46 11.15 -0.60
CA ALA A 125 -21.80 11.59 -1.95
C ALA A 125 -20.56 12.14 -2.66
N GLU A 126 -19.73 12.87 -1.91
CA GLU A 126 -18.49 13.46 -2.40
C GLU A 126 -17.40 12.42 -2.65
N ILE A 127 -17.22 11.46 -1.73
CA ILE A 127 -16.36 10.28 -1.95
C ILE A 127 -16.79 9.55 -3.22
N THR A 128 -18.09 9.26 -3.35
CA THR A 128 -18.65 8.58 -4.52
C THR A 128 -18.36 9.35 -5.81
N ARG A 129 -18.51 10.68 -5.79
CA ARG A 129 -18.24 11.54 -6.94
C ARG A 129 -16.77 11.46 -7.38
N ILE A 130 -15.82 11.45 -6.44
CA ILE A 130 -14.39 11.34 -6.74
C ILE A 130 -14.07 9.96 -7.33
N ILE A 131 -14.60 8.88 -6.72
CA ILE A 131 -14.42 7.52 -7.23
C ILE A 131 -14.99 7.39 -8.65
N GLN A 132 -16.20 7.89 -8.89
CA GLN A 132 -16.83 7.88 -10.20
C GLN A 132 -16.04 8.68 -11.24
N ALA A 133 -15.49 9.85 -10.87
CA ALA A 133 -14.65 10.63 -11.77
C ALA A 133 -13.42 9.83 -12.24
N TYR A 134 -12.84 9.01 -11.37
CA TYR A 134 -11.73 8.13 -11.72
C TYR A 134 -12.18 6.89 -12.51
N GLU A 135 -13.21 6.17 -12.09
CA GLU A 135 -13.58 4.89 -12.70
C GLU A 135 -14.32 5.02 -14.03
N SER A 136 -15.05 6.13 -14.24
CA SER A 136 -15.83 6.34 -15.46
C SER A 136 -15.14 7.25 -16.49
N GLY A 137 -14.06 7.94 -16.09
CA GLY A 137 -13.37 8.86 -16.96
C GLY A 137 -12.51 8.16 -18.00
N ASP A 138 -12.38 8.78 -19.17
CA ASP A 138 -11.51 8.28 -20.24
C ASP A 138 -10.04 8.35 -19.78
N SER A 139 -9.44 7.17 -19.57
CA SER A 139 -8.03 7.07 -19.23
C SER A 139 -7.17 7.56 -20.40
N ILE A 140 -6.24 8.45 -20.11
CA ILE A 140 -5.28 8.99 -21.06
C ILE A 140 -3.88 8.48 -20.75
N ARG A 141 -2.97 8.63 -21.72
CA ARG A 141 -1.54 8.50 -21.43
C ARG A 141 -1.14 9.59 -20.44
N ARG A 142 -0.57 9.18 -19.30
CA ARG A 142 -0.11 10.12 -18.28
C ARG A 142 0.77 11.23 -18.89
N PRO A 143 0.53 12.51 -18.56
CA PRO A 143 1.41 13.61 -18.95
C PRO A 143 2.86 13.34 -18.51
N MET A 144 3.79 13.31 -19.45
CA MET A 144 5.22 13.15 -19.17
C MET A 144 5.80 14.50 -18.74
N VAL A 145 5.59 14.85 -17.47
CA VAL A 145 5.99 16.14 -16.91
C VAL A 145 7.10 15.98 -15.87
N THR A 146 7.97 16.97 -15.77
CA THR A 146 8.93 17.09 -14.66
C THR A 146 8.21 17.56 -13.40
N GLU A 147 8.76 17.28 -12.21
CA GLU A 147 8.18 17.77 -10.95
C GLU A 147 8.01 19.29 -10.93
N SER A 148 8.91 20.04 -11.60
CA SER A 148 8.82 21.49 -11.72
C SER A 148 7.59 22.00 -12.48
N ALA A 149 6.92 21.15 -13.26
CA ALA A 149 5.70 21.47 -14.00
C ALA A 149 4.42 21.16 -13.20
N LEU A 150 4.54 20.53 -12.02
CA LEU A 150 3.43 20.29 -11.11
C LEU A 150 3.20 21.53 -10.23
N SER A 151 1.95 21.91 -10.03
CA SER A 151 1.52 22.81 -8.95
C SER A 151 1.13 22.03 -7.70
N ILE A 152 0.59 20.81 -7.86
CA ILE A 152 0.15 19.95 -6.76
C ILE A 152 0.53 18.49 -7.03
N ASN A 153 0.95 17.78 -5.98
CA ASN A 153 1.16 16.34 -5.99
C ASN A 153 0.74 15.75 -4.63
N TRP A 154 -0.48 15.24 -4.56
CA TRP A 154 -1.09 14.69 -3.36
C TRP A 154 -1.43 13.22 -3.53
N ARG A 155 -1.69 12.54 -2.41
CA ARG A 155 -2.28 11.21 -2.40
C ARG A 155 -3.72 11.31 -1.91
N ILE A 156 -4.60 10.50 -2.49
CA ILE A 156 -5.97 10.30 -2.02
C ILE A 156 -6.05 8.86 -1.52
N ARG A 157 -6.33 8.68 -0.23
CA ARG A 157 -6.41 7.37 0.42
C ARG A 157 -7.87 7.10 0.78
N PHE A 158 -8.49 6.14 0.11
CA PHE A 158 -9.88 5.72 0.36
C PHE A 158 -9.89 4.57 1.36
N ALA A 159 -10.43 4.79 2.56
CA ALA A 159 -10.38 3.84 3.66
C ALA A 159 -11.56 2.86 3.61
N ASP A 160 -11.26 1.56 3.51
CA ASP A 160 -12.20 0.50 3.84
C ASP A 160 -11.80 -0.13 5.18
N GLU A 161 -12.45 0.33 6.24
CA GLU A 161 -12.18 -0.12 7.61
C GLU A 161 -12.63 -1.57 7.84
N THR A 162 -13.51 -2.12 7.00
CA THR A 162 -14.01 -3.50 7.17
C THR A 162 -12.93 -4.55 6.89
N ILE A 163 -11.95 -4.15 6.09
CA ILE A 163 -10.82 -4.96 5.66
C ILE A 163 -9.48 -4.30 6.01
N GLY A 164 -9.50 -3.11 6.62
CA GLY A 164 -8.34 -2.46 7.23
C GLY A 164 -7.33 -1.90 6.24
N VAL A 165 -7.75 -1.59 5.01
CA VAL A 165 -6.87 -1.04 3.96
C VAL A 165 -7.34 0.29 3.41
N TYR A 166 -6.38 1.06 2.94
CA TYR A 166 -6.60 2.16 2.02
C TYR A 166 -6.42 1.67 0.58
N TYR A 167 -7.24 2.19 -0.33
CA TYR A 167 -6.91 2.26 -1.76
C TYR A 167 -6.32 3.64 -2.06
N VAL A 168 -5.15 3.68 -2.68
CA VAL A 168 -4.34 4.89 -2.81
C VAL A 168 -4.17 5.30 -4.26
N LEU A 169 -4.65 6.50 -4.56
CA LEU A 169 -4.45 7.19 -5.83
C LEU A 169 -3.58 8.43 -5.63
N ALA A 170 -2.95 8.90 -6.70
CA ALA A 170 -2.30 10.20 -6.73
C ALA A 170 -3.23 11.23 -7.37
N TYR A 171 -3.28 12.43 -6.80
CA TYR A 171 -3.81 13.62 -7.45
C TYR A 171 -2.66 14.51 -7.88
N ILE A 172 -2.63 14.86 -9.15
CA ILE A 172 -1.66 15.82 -9.68
C ILE A 172 -2.38 16.98 -10.34
N GLU A 173 -1.86 18.18 -10.10
CA GLU A 173 -2.26 19.38 -10.83
C GLU A 173 -1.04 19.95 -11.54
N LEU A 174 -1.19 20.27 -12.83
CA LEU A 174 -0.18 20.90 -13.65
C LEU A 174 -0.27 22.43 -13.54
N LYS A 175 0.85 23.11 -13.76
CA LYS A 175 0.87 24.59 -13.85
C LYS A 175 0.18 25.12 -15.11
N GLU A 176 0.14 24.30 -16.16
CA GLU A 176 -0.46 24.61 -17.46
C GLU A 176 -1.31 23.43 -17.92
N ASP A 177 -2.31 23.71 -18.76
CA ASP A 177 -3.19 22.70 -19.32
C ASP A 177 -2.43 21.66 -20.15
N HIS A 178 -2.81 20.39 -20.00
CA HIS A 178 -2.31 19.32 -20.83
C HIS A 178 -3.10 19.22 -22.13
N ILE A 179 -2.43 19.47 -23.25
CA ILE A 179 -2.96 19.18 -24.59
C ILE A 179 -2.41 17.83 -25.03
N GLY A 180 -3.29 16.87 -25.28
CA GLY A 180 -2.94 15.57 -25.85
C GLY A 180 -3.56 15.38 -27.24
N VAL A 181 -3.14 14.32 -27.93
CA VAL A 181 -3.61 13.99 -29.28
C VAL A 181 -4.24 12.60 -29.23
N ARG A 182 -5.46 12.47 -29.77
CA ARG A 182 -6.16 11.18 -29.89
C ARG A 182 -5.60 10.35 -31.05
N ASP A 183 -6.00 9.09 -31.13
CA ASP A 183 -5.58 8.16 -32.20
C ASP A 183 -5.97 8.64 -33.61
N ASP A 184 -7.03 9.46 -33.71
CA ASP A 184 -7.48 10.09 -34.96
C ASP A 184 -6.71 11.38 -35.33
N GLY A 185 -5.74 11.78 -34.51
CA GLY A 185 -4.95 13.01 -34.69
C GLY A 185 -5.60 14.28 -34.13
N THR A 186 -6.77 14.18 -33.49
CA THR A 186 -7.45 15.34 -32.89
C THR A 186 -6.74 15.80 -31.61
N GLU A 187 -6.39 17.08 -31.55
CA GLU A 187 -5.92 17.72 -30.32
C GLU A 187 -7.08 17.92 -29.33
N VAL A 188 -6.85 17.53 -28.07
CA VAL A 188 -7.81 17.65 -26.98
C VAL A 188 -7.12 18.29 -25.79
N ASN A 189 -7.74 19.33 -25.25
CA ASN A 189 -7.33 19.89 -23.97
C ASN A 189 -7.95 19.06 -22.84
N TYR A 190 -7.11 18.37 -22.07
CA TYR A 190 -7.50 17.56 -20.92
C TYR A 190 -7.50 18.36 -19.60
N GLY A 191 -7.16 19.65 -19.64
CA GLY A 191 -7.01 20.50 -18.48
C GLY A 191 -5.75 20.18 -17.68
N LYS A 192 -5.74 20.62 -16.42
CA LYS A 192 -4.55 20.55 -15.54
C LYS A 192 -4.64 19.50 -14.43
N SER A 193 -5.82 18.96 -14.13
CA SER A 193 -6.08 18.16 -12.93
C SER A 193 -6.33 16.69 -13.26
N PHE A 194 -5.56 15.79 -12.65
CA PHE A 194 -5.60 14.36 -12.94
C PHE A 194 -5.60 13.52 -11.68
N ILE A 195 -6.35 12.42 -11.71
CA ILE A 195 -6.19 11.30 -10.76
C ILE A 195 -5.43 10.18 -11.46
N PHE A 196 -4.45 9.60 -10.77
CA PHE A 196 -3.51 8.65 -11.33
C PHE A 196 -3.30 7.46 -10.39
N ASN A 197 -3.44 6.25 -10.92
CA ASN A 197 -2.96 5.03 -10.26
C ASN A 197 -1.55 4.70 -10.77
N ARG A 198 -0.57 4.83 -9.88
CA ARG A 198 0.85 4.62 -10.20
C ARG A 198 1.23 3.17 -10.52
N PHE A 199 0.36 2.21 -10.20
CA PHE A 199 0.69 0.80 -10.29
C PHE A 199 0.17 0.16 -11.58
N ASP A 200 -1.01 0.57 -12.05
CA ASP A 200 -1.55 0.11 -13.34
C ASP A 200 -1.38 1.13 -14.48
N GLY A 201 -1.00 2.37 -14.15
CA GLY A 201 -0.75 3.44 -15.12
C GLY A 201 -1.99 4.24 -15.52
N THR A 202 -3.16 3.92 -14.98
CA THR A 202 -4.43 4.61 -15.27
C THR A 202 -4.34 6.07 -14.86
N CYS A 203 -4.58 6.98 -15.79
CA CYS A 203 -4.53 8.42 -15.55
C CYS A 203 -5.77 9.08 -16.16
N VAL A 204 -6.58 9.71 -15.32
CA VAL A 204 -7.88 10.23 -15.72
C VAL A 204 -7.91 11.75 -15.48
N PRO A 205 -8.26 12.56 -16.49
CA PRO A 205 -8.55 13.97 -16.30
C PRO A 205 -9.82 14.11 -15.47
N VAL A 206 -9.75 14.84 -14.35
CA VAL A 206 -10.88 14.95 -13.41
C VAL A 206 -11.42 16.38 -13.28
N GLY A 207 -10.83 17.33 -14.02
CA GLY A 207 -11.20 18.74 -13.96
C GLY A 207 -11.28 19.24 -12.51
N ASP A 208 -12.41 19.85 -12.19
CA ASP A 208 -12.67 20.59 -10.96
C ASP A 208 -12.93 19.67 -9.75
N ALA A 209 -12.76 18.35 -9.90
CA ALA A 209 -13.26 17.39 -8.93
C ALA A 209 -12.66 17.54 -7.52
N LEU A 210 -11.50 18.19 -7.38
CA LEU A 210 -10.86 18.44 -6.08
C LEU A 210 -10.58 19.93 -5.81
N ASP A 211 -11.04 20.84 -6.67
CA ASP A 211 -10.73 22.28 -6.59
C ASP A 211 -11.17 22.91 -5.27
N GLY A 212 -12.30 22.44 -4.71
CA GLY A 212 -12.81 22.90 -3.42
C GLY A 212 -11.87 22.58 -2.24
N TYR A 213 -11.11 21.48 -2.32
CA TYR A 213 -10.14 21.10 -1.29
C TYR A 213 -8.81 21.80 -1.48
N VAL A 214 -8.37 21.89 -2.74
CA VAL A 214 -7.18 22.66 -3.14
C VAL A 214 -7.28 24.10 -2.64
N SER A 215 -8.39 24.76 -2.93
CA SER A 215 -8.62 26.15 -2.54
C SER A 215 -8.66 26.37 -1.03
N ARG A 216 -9.25 25.43 -0.28
CA ARG A 216 -9.31 25.50 1.19
C ARG A 216 -7.93 25.33 1.83
N TYR A 217 -7.13 24.39 1.34
CA TYR A 217 -5.78 24.17 1.86
C TYR A 217 -4.86 25.35 1.56
N LEU A 218 -4.79 25.78 0.30
CA LEU A 218 -3.95 26.92 -0.10
C LEU A 218 -4.40 28.23 0.54
N GLY A 219 -5.71 28.41 0.76
CA GLY A 219 -6.26 29.57 1.46
C GLY A 219 -5.92 29.62 2.96
N GLN A 220 -5.67 28.48 3.60
CA GLN A 220 -5.23 28.42 5.01
C GLN A 220 -3.73 28.71 5.17
N GLY A 221 -2.92 28.53 4.13
CA GLY A 221 -1.48 28.85 4.11
C GLY A 221 -1.14 30.34 4.02
N GLY A 222 -2.13 31.21 3.74
CA GLY A 222 -1.95 32.65 3.57
C GLY A 222 -2.00 33.50 4.86
N ALA A 223 -2.09 32.88 6.03
CA ALA A 223 -2.18 33.57 7.33
C ALA A 223 -0.94 33.37 8.22
N ALA A 224 0.19 32.95 7.63
CA ALA A 224 1.47 32.88 8.32
C ALA A 224 2.56 33.61 7.50
N GLU A 225 2.47 34.95 7.48
CA GLU A 225 3.63 35.84 7.33
C GLU A 225 3.72 36.78 8.54
#